data_AF-A0A5C3MQ99-F1
#
_entry.id   AF-A0A5C3MQ99-F1
#
_cell.length_a   1.000
_cell.length_b   1.000
_cell.length_c   1.000
_cell.angle_alpha   90.00
_cell.angle_beta   90.00
_cell.angle_gamma   90.00
#
_symmetry.space_group_name_H-M   'P 1'
#
loop_
_entity.id
_entity.type
_entity.pdbx_description
1 polymer ?
#
loop_
_entity_poly.entity_id
_entity_poly.type
_entity_poly.pdbx_seq_one_letter_code
_entity_poly.pdbx_strand_id
1 'polypeptide(L)'
;MLDTALNSSSSSQGEHCIPKSDDRAKVASGLRKGSTLPLRTLNQARPNVEDFADLTGRVSRSVRFALAPEEPGLEMPYFKSGGRTIQFPPESQGFFYWHLDPDAPPVSGQLRFRTTRSSDPARFPTGRDLQLPDGRTWNIPLFRIARGSKYSGLRAHLLSEKLVTADVLHTALKISSRRGERIEHPATSSLLIWKFGQRFLVDLPSTQVTLWIIGSSAGERLVLPSLSSVCVRESRESESTWICYVLGEPSGLHISPHSAKNDFAGGADYIPFKVRALVQFERSTLPEHKGTRTVVLRIVNSWQNQTALMTRPGCRKCRTMAWI
;
A
#
# COMPACT_ATOMS: atom_id res chain seq x y z
N MET A 1 66.36 -52.62 -25.32
CA MET A 1 65.65 -51.39 -24.88
C MET A 1 66.58 -50.70 -23.90
N LEU A 2 66.96 -49.48 -24.26
CA LEU A 2 68.08 -48.71 -23.73
C LEU A 2 67.95 -48.37 -22.23
N ASP A 3 68.97 -48.80 -21.50
CA ASP A 3 69.87 -48.10 -20.58
C ASP A 3 69.44 -46.83 -19.82
N THR A 4 70.08 -46.76 -18.64
CA THR A 4 70.73 -45.60 -17.98
C THR A 4 70.00 -45.15 -16.72
N ALA A 5 70.38 -45.61 -15.51
CA ALA A 5 71.55 -45.20 -14.70
C ALA A 5 71.49 -43.72 -14.29
N LEU A 6 71.88 -43.25 -13.11
CA LEU A 6 72.39 -43.78 -11.83
C LEU A 6 72.43 -42.53 -10.93
N ASN A 7 72.15 -42.70 -9.62
CA ASN A 7 72.76 -41.98 -8.48
C ASN A 7 72.73 -40.43 -8.42
N SER A 8 72.71 -39.75 -7.28
CA SER A 8 72.60 -40.07 -5.85
C SER A 8 72.57 -38.71 -5.12
N SER A 9 72.27 -38.75 -3.80
CA SER A 9 72.78 -37.83 -2.75
C SER A 9 72.18 -36.42 -2.57
N SER A 10 71.35 -36.33 -1.52
CA SER A 10 71.51 -35.51 -0.29
C SER A 10 71.35 -33.97 -0.29
N SER A 11 70.46 -33.54 0.62
CA SER A 11 70.70 -32.57 1.72
C SER A 11 70.47 -31.06 1.51
N SER A 12 69.80 -30.53 2.56
CA SER A 12 69.89 -29.20 3.19
C SER A 12 69.11 -28.00 2.64
N GLN A 13 68.25 -27.47 3.53
CA GLN A 13 68.04 -26.08 3.97
C GLN A 13 68.35 -24.99 2.92
N GLY A 14 67.45 -24.09 2.53
CA GLY A 14 66.47 -23.37 3.34
C GLY A 14 66.79 -21.88 3.13
N GLU A 15 65.93 -21.13 2.45
CA GLU A 15 66.05 -19.67 2.39
C GLU A 15 64.71 -19.03 2.01
N HIS A 16 64.33 -18.04 2.82
CA HIS A 16 63.18 -17.18 2.63
C HIS A 16 63.32 -16.37 1.34
N CYS A 17 62.35 -16.51 0.43
CA CYS A 17 62.06 -15.49 -0.57
C CYS A 17 60.59 -15.10 -0.45
N ILE A 18 60.36 -13.85 -0.02
CA ILE A 18 59.11 -13.14 -0.15
C ILE A 18 58.94 -12.75 -1.63
N PRO A 19 57.81 -13.06 -2.28
CA PRO A 19 57.38 -12.32 -3.45
C PRO A 19 56.32 -11.31 -3.03
N LYS A 20 56.66 -10.02 -3.10
CA LYS A 20 55.65 -8.98 -3.34
C LYS A 20 55.26 -9.09 -4.81
N SER A 21 53.99 -9.36 -5.09
CA SER A 21 53.39 -9.04 -6.38
C SER A 21 51.94 -8.61 -6.17
N ASP A 22 51.63 -7.44 -6.71
CA ASP A 22 50.31 -6.84 -6.82
C ASP A 22 49.28 -7.83 -7.34
N ASP A 23 48.24 -8.08 -6.54
CA ASP A 23 46.97 -8.55 -7.05
C ASP A 23 45.89 -7.52 -6.77
N ARG A 24 45.59 -6.80 -7.84
CA ARG A 24 44.41 -5.97 -8.10
C ARG A 24 43.17 -6.66 -7.53
N ALA A 25 42.79 -6.28 -6.31
CA ALA A 25 41.56 -6.72 -5.68
C ALA A 25 40.36 -6.14 -6.42
N LYS A 26 39.99 -6.81 -7.52
CA LYS A 26 38.66 -6.80 -8.10
C LYS A 26 37.76 -7.42 -7.03
N VAL A 27 37.29 -6.59 -6.08
CA VAL A 27 36.27 -6.99 -5.12
C VAL A 27 35.05 -7.37 -5.95
N ALA A 28 34.91 -8.67 -6.15
CA ALA A 28 33.76 -9.28 -6.75
C ALA A 28 32.53 -8.77 -6.01
N SER A 29 31.69 -8.05 -6.74
CA SER A 29 30.28 -7.87 -6.44
C SER A 29 29.63 -9.25 -6.43
N GLY A 30 29.87 -10.00 -5.35
CA GLY A 30 29.13 -11.20 -5.03
C GLY A 30 27.70 -10.76 -4.77
N LEU A 31 26.84 -10.89 -5.80
CA LEU A 31 25.41 -10.98 -5.61
C LEU A 31 25.18 -12.09 -4.59
N ARG A 32 24.99 -11.71 -3.31
CA ARG A 32 24.57 -12.64 -2.27
C ARG A 32 23.27 -13.25 -2.76
N LYS A 33 23.34 -14.52 -3.19
CA LYS A 33 22.22 -15.44 -3.38
C LYS A 33 21.24 -15.15 -2.24
N GLY A 34 20.06 -14.60 -2.56
CA GLY A 34 19.20 -13.99 -1.56
C GLY A 34 18.82 -15.00 -0.49
N SER A 35 19.27 -14.80 0.76
CA SER A 35 18.84 -15.64 1.87
C SER A 35 17.32 -15.56 1.98
N THR A 36 16.64 -16.70 2.02
CA THR A 36 15.21 -16.74 2.29
C THR A 36 14.97 -16.42 3.76
N LEU A 37 14.02 -15.51 4.04
CA LEU A 37 13.66 -15.16 5.42
C LEU A 37 12.70 -16.20 6.00
N PRO A 38 13.02 -16.89 7.10
CA PRO A 38 12.03 -17.64 7.84
C PRO A 38 11.15 -16.65 8.62
N LEU A 39 9.87 -16.54 8.26
CA LEU A 39 8.87 -15.81 9.05
C LEU A 39 8.38 -16.72 10.17
N ARG A 40 8.73 -16.36 11.41
CA ARG A 40 8.36 -17.09 12.62
C ARG A 40 7.07 -16.58 13.24
N THR A 41 6.89 -15.27 13.27
CA THR A 41 5.69 -14.63 13.81
C THR A 41 5.31 -13.40 12.99
N LEU A 42 4.01 -13.19 12.83
CA LEU A 42 3.43 -11.94 12.34
C LEU A 42 2.69 -11.18 13.45
N ASN A 43 2.69 -11.69 14.68
CA ASN A 43 2.08 -11.03 15.81
C ASN A 43 2.92 -9.82 16.26
N GLN A 44 2.38 -8.62 16.06
CA GLN A 44 3.02 -7.36 16.43
C GLN A 44 3.35 -7.20 17.93
N ALA A 45 2.73 -7.99 18.81
CA ALA A 45 3.02 -7.98 20.24
C ALA A 45 4.25 -8.84 20.62
N ARG A 46 4.78 -9.63 19.67
CA ARG A 46 5.89 -10.57 19.90
C ARG A 46 6.97 -10.48 18.82
N PRO A 47 7.48 -9.29 18.46
CA PRO A 47 8.53 -9.19 17.45
C PRO A 47 9.76 -10.01 17.87
N ASN A 48 10.28 -10.81 16.93
CA ASN A 48 11.43 -11.68 17.16
C ASN A 48 12.63 -11.14 16.39
N VAL A 49 13.80 -11.04 17.03
CA VAL A 49 15.05 -10.57 16.42
C VAL A 49 15.43 -11.36 15.16
N GLU A 50 15.10 -12.66 15.10
CA GLU A 50 15.38 -13.50 13.94
C GLU A 50 14.49 -13.22 12.73
N ASP A 51 13.34 -12.56 12.94
CA ASP A 51 12.44 -12.11 11.87
C ASP A 51 12.88 -10.76 11.27
N PHE A 52 13.96 -10.17 11.78
CA PHE A 52 14.50 -8.92 11.26
C PHE A 52 15.00 -9.10 9.82
N ALA A 53 14.51 -8.26 8.92
CA ALA A 53 14.85 -8.29 7.51
C ALA A 53 15.40 -6.95 7.04
N ASP A 54 16.53 -6.98 6.35
CA ASP A 54 17.02 -5.84 5.55
C ASP A 54 16.62 -6.02 4.08
N LEU A 55 15.68 -5.18 3.67
CA LEU A 55 15.12 -5.17 2.32
C LEU A 55 15.80 -4.14 1.41
N THR A 56 16.69 -3.30 1.94
CA THR A 56 17.26 -2.13 1.25
C THR A 56 17.82 -2.48 -0.13
N GLY A 57 17.38 -1.76 -1.16
CA GLY A 57 17.86 -1.93 -2.54
C GLY A 57 17.43 -3.23 -3.23
N ARG A 58 16.69 -4.12 -2.56
CA ARG A 58 16.17 -5.35 -3.17
C ARG A 58 14.92 -5.06 -3.99
N VAL A 59 14.62 -5.88 -5.00
CA VAL A 59 13.35 -5.80 -5.75
C VAL A 59 12.23 -6.64 -5.11
N SER A 60 12.61 -7.72 -4.43
CA SER A 60 11.73 -8.60 -3.68
C SER A 60 12.45 -9.22 -2.49
N ARG A 61 11.66 -9.76 -1.56
CA ARG A 61 12.13 -10.63 -0.48
C ARG A 61 11.48 -11.99 -0.59
N SER A 62 12.31 -13.03 -0.63
CA SER A 62 11.86 -14.41 -0.48
C SER A 62 11.58 -14.71 0.98
N VAL A 63 10.39 -15.22 1.28
CA VAL A 63 10.01 -15.65 2.63
C VAL A 63 9.56 -17.12 2.66
N ARG A 64 9.81 -17.80 3.79
CA ARG A 64 9.29 -19.12 4.13
C ARG A 64 8.57 -19.03 5.46
N PHE A 65 7.57 -19.88 5.68
CA PHE A 65 6.67 -19.78 6.83
C PHE A 65 7.04 -20.85 7.85
N ALA A 66 7.55 -20.47 9.02
CA ALA A 66 7.98 -21.44 10.04
C ALA A 66 6.80 -22.25 10.60
N LEU A 67 5.61 -21.65 10.66
CA LEU A 67 4.37 -22.29 11.10
C LEU A 67 3.59 -23.01 9.98
N ALA A 68 4.14 -23.05 8.76
CA ALA A 68 3.60 -23.75 7.60
C ALA A 68 4.74 -24.15 6.63
N PRO A 69 5.71 -24.98 7.08
CA PRO A 69 6.91 -25.30 6.29
C PRO A 69 6.63 -26.12 5.02
N GLU A 70 5.51 -26.85 5.00
CA GLU A 70 5.01 -27.63 3.87
C GLU A 70 4.53 -26.76 2.70
N GLU A 71 4.12 -25.53 2.98
CA GLU A 71 3.62 -24.60 1.97
C GLU A 71 4.77 -23.94 1.18
N PRO A 72 4.54 -23.55 -0.08
CA PRO A 72 5.54 -22.85 -0.87
C PRO A 72 5.91 -21.51 -0.23
N GLY A 73 7.17 -21.12 -0.42
CA GLY A 73 7.62 -19.78 -0.07
C GLY A 73 6.91 -18.70 -0.91
N LEU A 74 7.05 -17.45 -0.48
CA LEU A 74 6.44 -16.31 -1.15
C LEU A 74 7.50 -15.26 -1.49
N GLU A 75 7.49 -14.81 -2.74
CA GLU A 75 8.22 -13.61 -3.15
C GLU A 75 7.37 -12.37 -2.87
N MET A 76 7.87 -11.50 -2.00
CA MET A 76 7.25 -10.23 -1.63
C MET A 76 7.93 -9.07 -2.37
N PRO A 77 7.35 -8.56 -3.47
CA PRO A 77 7.87 -7.38 -4.14
C PRO A 77 7.53 -6.12 -3.35
N TYR A 78 8.37 -5.09 -3.49
CA TYR A 78 8.06 -3.75 -2.96
C TYR A 78 6.89 -3.12 -3.72
N PHE A 79 7.11 -2.71 -4.97
CA PHE A 79 6.10 -2.04 -5.78
C PHE A 79 6.31 -2.31 -7.26
N LYS A 80 5.22 -2.38 -8.04
CA LYS A 80 5.27 -2.52 -9.50
C LYS A 80 4.59 -1.33 -10.15
N SER A 81 5.28 -0.67 -11.06
CA SER A 81 4.77 0.47 -11.83
C SER A 81 5.14 0.31 -13.30
N GLY A 82 4.16 0.41 -14.21
CA GLY A 82 4.41 0.35 -15.66
C GLY A 82 5.19 -0.88 -16.13
N GLY A 83 4.95 -2.05 -15.54
CA GLY A 83 5.67 -3.30 -15.85
C GLY A 83 7.06 -3.43 -15.20
N ARG A 84 7.59 -2.38 -14.55
CA ARG A 84 8.86 -2.41 -13.84
C ARG A 84 8.65 -2.67 -12.35
N THR A 85 9.53 -3.48 -11.75
CA THR A 85 9.57 -3.67 -10.29
C THR A 85 10.51 -2.64 -9.70
N ILE A 86 10.01 -1.84 -8.75
CA ILE A 86 10.79 -0.83 -8.04
C ILE A 86 11.49 -1.50 -6.85
N GLN A 87 12.73 -1.09 -6.57
CA GLN A 87 13.48 -1.55 -5.42
C GLN A 87 12.92 -0.94 -4.12
N PHE A 88 13.04 -1.69 -3.02
CA PHE A 88 12.82 -1.17 -1.67
C PHE A 88 13.72 0.06 -1.43
N PRO A 89 13.18 1.12 -0.84
CA PRO A 89 13.93 2.35 -0.59
C PRO A 89 15.07 2.14 0.43
N PRO A 90 15.99 3.10 0.56
CA PRO A 90 16.94 3.14 1.68
C PRO A 90 16.24 2.98 3.03
N GLU A 91 16.94 2.41 4.01
CA GLU A 91 16.43 2.20 5.37
C GLU A 91 15.20 1.27 5.45
N SER A 92 15.05 0.35 4.49
CA SER A 92 13.96 -0.65 4.49
C SER A 92 14.32 -1.87 5.33
N GLN A 93 14.72 -1.65 6.58
CA GLN A 93 15.07 -2.71 7.51
C GLN A 93 14.08 -2.76 8.68
N GLY A 94 13.69 -3.95 9.12
CA GLY A 94 12.68 -4.12 10.17
C GLY A 94 11.90 -5.42 10.07
N PHE A 95 10.60 -5.38 10.38
CA PHE A 95 9.80 -6.57 10.66
C PHE A 95 8.50 -6.60 9.84
N PHE A 96 8.14 -7.78 9.33
CA PHE A 96 6.80 -8.05 8.85
C PHE A 96 5.85 -8.26 10.03
N TYR A 97 4.62 -7.77 9.92
CA TYR A 97 3.61 -7.95 10.97
C TYR A 97 2.19 -7.87 10.41
N TRP A 98 1.26 -8.50 11.11
CA TRP A 98 -0.17 -8.43 10.85
C TRP A 98 -0.77 -7.20 11.54
N HIS A 99 -1.41 -6.34 10.75
CA HIS A 99 -2.12 -5.17 11.23
C HIS A 99 -3.62 -5.33 11.05
N LEU A 100 -4.37 -5.08 12.12
CA LEU A 100 -5.80 -4.91 12.10
C LEU A 100 -6.11 -3.70 12.98
N ASP A 101 -6.78 -2.68 12.43
CA ASP A 101 -7.22 -1.54 13.23
C ASP A 101 -8.23 -2.02 14.29
N PRO A 102 -8.14 -1.56 15.56
CA PRO A 102 -8.92 -2.14 16.66
C PRO A 102 -10.44 -2.14 16.47
N ASP A 103 -10.96 -1.20 15.68
CA ASP A 103 -12.39 -1.08 15.39
C ASP A 103 -12.78 -1.45 13.95
N ALA A 104 -11.84 -2.05 13.21
CA ALA A 104 -12.07 -2.44 11.84
C ALA A 104 -12.62 -3.87 11.73
N PRO A 105 -13.44 -4.16 10.71
CA PRO A 105 -13.87 -5.51 10.40
C PRO A 105 -12.67 -6.45 10.26
N PRO A 106 -12.70 -7.69 10.78
CA PRO A 106 -11.56 -8.62 10.71
C PRO A 106 -11.04 -8.85 9.29
N VAL A 107 -11.93 -8.77 8.28
CA VAL A 107 -11.60 -8.91 6.85
C VAL A 107 -10.70 -7.79 6.30
N SER A 108 -10.58 -6.67 7.00
CA SER A 108 -9.72 -5.53 6.63
C SER A 108 -8.26 -5.68 7.04
N GLY A 109 -7.92 -6.78 7.73
CA GLY A 109 -6.56 -7.07 8.16
C GLY A 109 -5.57 -7.13 7.00
N GLN A 110 -4.31 -6.82 7.30
CA GLN A 110 -3.28 -6.64 6.29
C GLN A 110 -1.89 -6.99 6.82
N LEU A 111 -1.08 -7.63 5.98
CA LEU A 111 0.35 -7.75 6.23
C LEU A 111 1.01 -6.40 5.92
N ARG A 112 1.83 -5.90 6.83
CA ARG A 112 2.63 -4.68 6.66
C ARG A 112 4.09 -4.95 6.98
N PHE A 113 4.94 -3.96 6.69
CA PHE A 113 6.35 -3.97 7.07
C PHE A 113 6.66 -2.72 7.89
N ARG A 114 7.13 -2.92 9.12
CA ARG A 114 7.52 -1.87 10.06
C ARG A 114 9.02 -1.65 9.94
N THR A 115 9.43 -0.48 9.45
CA THR A 115 10.85 -0.10 9.43
C THR A 115 11.30 0.37 10.80
N THR A 116 12.50 -0.06 11.19
CA THR A 116 13.12 0.22 12.48
C THR A 116 14.60 0.56 12.30
N ARG A 117 15.23 1.20 13.30
CA ARG A 117 16.64 1.59 13.22
C ARG A 117 17.62 0.44 13.52
N SER A 118 17.13 -0.67 14.07
CA SER A 118 17.93 -1.80 14.53
C SER A 118 17.08 -3.06 14.64
N SER A 119 17.73 -4.21 14.78
CA SER A 119 17.07 -5.52 15.00
C SER A 119 16.49 -5.72 16.40
N ASP A 120 16.69 -4.77 17.32
CA ASP A 120 16.08 -4.77 18.65
C ASP A 120 14.53 -4.70 18.56
N PRO A 121 13.80 -5.75 19.01
CA PRO A 121 12.35 -5.77 19.01
C PRO A 121 11.70 -4.63 19.79
N ALA A 122 12.36 -4.06 20.80
CA ALA A 122 11.84 -2.93 21.57
C ALA A 122 11.69 -1.65 20.73
N ARG A 123 12.33 -1.58 19.56
CA ARG A 123 12.19 -0.45 18.62
C ARG A 123 10.94 -0.55 17.74
N PHE A 124 10.27 -1.71 17.71
CA PHE A 124 9.11 -1.94 16.87
C PHE A 124 7.99 -0.88 17.07
N PRO A 125 7.58 -0.53 18.30
CA PRO A 125 6.52 0.47 18.52
C PRO A 125 6.89 1.88 18.03
N THR A 126 8.17 2.22 18.07
CA THR A 126 8.69 3.53 17.58
C THR A 126 8.98 3.53 16.08
N GLY A 127 8.84 2.39 15.41
CA GLY A 127 9.09 2.25 13.99
C GLY A 127 7.99 2.88 13.12
N ARG A 128 8.32 3.14 11.87
CA ARG A 128 7.38 3.67 10.86
C ARG A 128 7.04 2.59 9.85
N ASP A 129 5.79 2.56 9.39
CA ASP A 129 5.40 1.67 8.31
C ASP A 129 6.16 2.02 7.02
N LEU A 130 6.57 0.99 6.29
CA LEU A 130 7.11 1.14 4.94
C LEU A 130 6.06 1.81 4.06
N GLN A 131 6.44 2.88 3.37
CA GLN A 131 5.56 3.62 2.48
C GLN A 131 5.85 3.25 1.03
N LEU A 132 4.82 3.28 0.20
CA LEU A 132 4.88 3.24 -1.26
C LEU A 132 5.30 4.63 -1.80
N PRO A 133 5.70 4.73 -3.09
CA PRO A 133 6.10 6.01 -3.68
C PRO A 133 5.01 7.10 -3.68
N ASP A 134 3.74 6.71 -3.51
CA ASP A 134 2.61 7.63 -3.42
C ASP A 134 2.28 8.09 -1.97
N GLY A 135 3.09 7.65 -1.00
CA GLY A 135 2.96 7.94 0.44
C GLY A 135 2.04 6.98 1.19
N ARG A 136 1.34 6.06 0.53
CA ARG A 136 0.49 5.07 1.20
C ARG A 136 1.33 4.00 1.87
N THR A 137 0.82 3.42 2.95
CA THR A 137 1.47 2.27 3.60
C THR A 137 1.54 1.06 2.67
N TRP A 138 2.72 0.48 2.52
CA TRP A 138 2.92 -0.80 1.87
C TRP A 138 2.16 -1.88 2.63
N ASN A 139 1.34 -2.65 1.92
CA ASN A 139 0.55 -3.70 2.54
C ASN A 139 0.21 -4.84 1.55
N ILE A 140 -0.11 -6.01 2.12
CA ILE A 140 -0.80 -7.10 1.42
C ILE A 140 -2.12 -7.35 2.17
N PRO A 141 -3.27 -6.94 1.60
CA PRO A 141 -4.55 -7.04 2.31
C PRO A 141 -5.07 -8.48 2.35
N LEU A 142 -5.87 -8.83 3.36
CA LEU A 142 -6.43 -10.17 3.52
C LEU A 142 -7.19 -10.64 2.29
N PHE A 143 -7.95 -9.77 1.62
CA PHE A 143 -8.65 -10.08 0.37
C PHE A 143 -7.74 -10.66 -0.72
N ARG A 144 -6.50 -10.18 -0.79
CA ARG A 144 -5.49 -10.67 -1.75
C ARG A 144 -4.89 -11.99 -1.31
N ILE A 145 -4.66 -12.13 0.00
CA ILE A 145 -4.14 -13.35 0.63
C ILE A 145 -5.15 -14.50 0.47
N ALA A 146 -6.43 -14.25 0.74
CA ALA A 146 -7.51 -15.23 0.64
C ALA A 146 -7.64 -15.83 -0.77
N ARG A 147 -7.55 -14.99 -1.82
CA ARG A 147 -7.81 -15.36 -3.21
C ARG A 147 -6.60 -15.91 -3.97
N GLY A 148 -5.40 -15.37 -3.72
CA GLY A 148 -4.23 -15.70 -4.53
C GLY A 148 -3.58 -17.01 -4.11
N SER A 149 -3.49 -17.98 -5.03
CA SER A 149 -2.85 -19.29 -4.80
C SER A 149 -1.43 -19.17 -4.25
N LYS A 150 -0.64 -18.21 -4.75
CA LYS A 150 0.72 -17.93 -4.27
C LYS A 150 0.82 -17.49 -2.80
N TYR A 151 -0.29 -17.14 -2.17
CA TYR A 151 -0.35 -16.76 -0.75
C TYR A 151 -0.79 -17.93 0.14
N SER A 152 -0.79 -19.18 -0.34
CA SER A 152 -1.17 -20.35 0.45
C SER A 152 -0.39 -20.46 1.75
N GLY A 153 0.94 -20.33 1.71
CA GLY A 153 1.76 -20.33 2.92
C GLY A 153 1.46 -19.19 3.89
N LEU A 154 1.11 -18.00 3.39
CA LEU A 154 0.71 -16.89 4.26
C LEU A 154 -0.68 -17.13 4.89
N ARG A 155 -1.62 -17.74 4.16
CA ARG A 155 -2.92 -18.16 4.72
C ARG A 155 -2.72 -19.18 5.84
N ALA A 156 -1.94 -20.23 5.58
CA ALA A 156 -1.64 -21.26 6.56
C ALA A 156 -0.94 -20.67 7.81
N HIS A 157 0.06 -19.81 7.61
CA HIS A 157 0.75 -19.14 8.72
C HIS A 157 -0.20 -18.30 9.60
N LEU A 158 -1.07 -17.49 8.99
CA LEU A 158 -2.05 -16.67 9.71
C LEU A 158 -3.06 -17.52 10.52
N LEU A 159 -3.46 -18.67 9.98
CA LEU A 159 -4.33 -19.64 10.66
C LEU A 159 -3.62 -20.33 11.83
N SER A 160 -2.41 -20.84 11.59
CA SER A 160 -1.58 -21.51 12.61
C SER A 160 -1.28 -20.58 13.79
N GLU A 161 -1.00 -19.30 13.52
CA GLU A 161 -0.75 -18.30 14.55
C GLU A 161 -2.04 -17.71 15.16
N LYS A 162 -3.22 -18.11 14.68
CA LYS A 162 -4.55 -17.64 15.13
C LYS A 162 -4.73 -16.12 14.99
N LEU A 163 -4.06 -15.51 14.02
CA LEU A 163 -4.22 -14.09 13.69
C LEU A 163 -5.47 -13.83 12.85
N VAL A 164 -5.96 -14.86 12.15
CA VAL A 164 -7.19 -14.86 11.35
C VAL A 164 -7.87 -16.23 11.50
N THR A 165 -9.20 -16.28 11.44
CA THR A 165 -9.96 -17.54 11.43
C THR A 165 -10.28 -18.01 10.01
N ALA A 166 -10.60 -19.30 9.85
CA ALA A 166 -11.03 -19.85 8.56
C ALA A 166 -12.27 -19.12 8.01
N ASP A 167 -13.22 -18.76 8.88
CA ASP A 167 -14.43 -18.02 8.50
C ASP A 167 -14.10 -16.62 7.96
N VAL A 168 -13.17 -15.90 8.60
CA VAL A 168 -12.75 -14.57 8.14
C VAL A 168 -12.06 -14.66 6.77
N LEU A 169 -11.23 -15.70 6.54
CA LEU A 169 -10.64 -15.95 5.22
C LEU A 169 -11.69 -16.25 4.16
N HIS A 170 -12.68 -17.07 4.49
CA HIS A 170 -13.79 -17.39 3.59
C HIS A 170 -14.64 -16.16 3.25
N THR A 171 -14.95 -15.34 4.24
CA THR A 171 -15.65 -14.07 4.02
C THR A 171 -14.83 -13.14 3.15
N ALA A 172 -13.53 -12.98 3.41
CA ALA A 172 -12.64 -12.15 2.58
C ALA A 172 -12.55 -12.66 1.13
N LEU A 173 -12.63 -13.97 0.91
CA LEU A 173 -12.70 -14.56 -0.43
C LEU A 173 -14.01 -14.20 -1.16
N LYS A 174 -15.13 -14.21 -0.43
CA LYS A 174 -16.48 -13.99 -0.99
C LYS A 174 -16.82 -12.53 -1.27
N ILE A 175 -16.29 -11.59 -0.48
CA ILE A 175 -16.58 -10.16 -0.65
C ILE A 175 -16.18 -9.73 -2.07
N SER A 176 -17.19 -9.28 -2.80
CA SER A 176 -17.11 -8.88 -4.18
C SER A 176 -18.29 -7.98 -4.55
N SER A 177 -18.16 -7.26 -5.65
CA SER A 177 -19.20 -6.40 -6.20
C SER A 177 -19.28 -6.61 -7.70
N ARG A 178 -20.49 -6.68 -8.25
CA ARG A 178 -20.68 -6.75 -9.70
C ARG A 178 -20.53 -5.38 -10.36
N ARG A 179 -20.01 -5.35 -11.58
CA ARG A 179 -19.95 -4.19 -12.46
C ARG A 179 -20.19 -4.65 -13.90
N GLY A 180 -21.43 -4.57 -14.34
CA GLY A 180 -21.87 -5.32 -15.52
C GLY A 180 -21.54 -6.80 -15.34
N GLU A 181 -20.92 -7.41 -16.34
CA GLU A 181 -20.49 -8.81 -16.33
C GLU A 181 -19.24 -9.10 -15.47
N ARG A 182 -18.56 -8.06 -14.95
CA ARG A 182 -17.32 -8.26 -14.19
C ARG A 182 -17.60 -8.34 -12.69
N ILE A 183 -17.00 -9.34 -12.04
CA ILE A 183 -16.91 -9.41 -10.58
C ILE A 183 -15.61 -8.73 -10.16
N GLU A 184 -15.74 -7.69 -9.34
CA GLU A 184 -14.60 -6.98 -8.76
C GLU A 184 -14.47 -7.33 -7.27
N HIS A 185 -13.25 -7.25 -6.77
CA HIS A 185 -12.93 -7.50 -5.37
C HIS A 185 -12.04 -6.37 -4.83
N PRO A 186 -11.99 -6.17 -3.51
CA PRO A 186 -10.99 -5.29 -2.91
C PRO A 186 -9.56 -5.71 -3.30
N ALA A 187 -8.75 -4.74 -3.69
CA ALA A 187 -7.36 -4.90 -4.10
C ALA A 187 -6.43 -4.10 -3.17
N THR A 188 -5.11 -4.26 -3.32
CA THR A 188 -4.09 -3.56 -2.50
C THR A 188 -4.24 -2.03 -2.52
N SER A 189 -4.73 -1.46 -3.62
CA SER A 189 -4.95 -0.03 -3.77
C SER A 189 -6.37 0.43 -3.43
N SER A 190 -7.26 -0.49 -3.06
CA SER A 190 -8.65 -0.15 -2.74
C SER A 190 -8.73 0.64 -1.44
N LEU A 191 -9.51 1.72 -1.48
CA LEU A 191 -9.87 2.45 -0.28
C LEU A 191 -11.00 1.71 0.45
N LEU A 192 -10.74 1.26 1.67
CA LEU A 192 -11.73 0.58 2.51
C LEU A 192 -12.27 1.56 3.54
N ILE A 193 -13.58 1.67 3.65
CA ILE A 193 -14.30 2.49 4.63
C ILE A 193 -15.22 1.56 5.42
N TRP A 194 -15.17 1.62 6.75
CA TRP A 194 -16.01 0.78 7.60
C TRP A 194 -16.72 1.55 8.72
N LYS A 195 -16.40 2.83 8.91
CA LYS A 195 -17.01 3.67 9.94
C LYS A 195 -17.15 5.13 9.50
N PHE A 196 -18.11 5.81 10.09
CA PHE A 196 -18.22 7.27 10.00
C PHE A 196 -17.05 7.94 10.72
N GLY A 197 -16.66 9.12 10.26
CA GLY A 197 -15.49 9.85 10.75
C GLY A 197 -14.15 9.25 10.30
N GLN A 198 -14.15 8.13 9.57
CA GLN A 198 -12.93 7.60 8.96
C GLN A 198 -12.44 8.57 7.89
N ARG A 199 -11.23 9.09 8.09
CA ARG A 199 -10.60 10.04 7.17
C ARG A 199 -9.87 9.30 6.05
N PHE A 200 -10.01 9.81 4.83
CA PHE A 200 -9.33 9.28 3.66
C PHE A 200 -8.97 10.39 2.68
N LEU A 201 -7.94 10.12 1.87
CA LEU A 201 -7.49 11.05 0.83
C LEU A 201 -8.23 10.80 -0.48
N VAL A 202 -8.62 11.89 -1.13
CA VAL A 202 -9.17 11.91 -2.48
C VAL A 202 -8.41 12.90 -3.33
N ASP A 203 -8.11 12.50 -4.57
CA ASP A 203 -7.58 13.41 -5.59
C ASP A 203 -8.78 14.13 -6.22
N LEU A 204 -8.94 15.43 -5.95
CA LEU A 204 -10.09 16.21 -6.44
C LEU A 204 -10.22 16.26 -7.96
N PRO A 205 -9.13 16.34 -8.75
CA PRO A 205 -9.23 16.31 -10.21
C PRO A 205 -9.67 14.95 -10.78
N SER A 206 -9.77 13.90 -9.96
CA SER A 206 -10.19 12.58 -10.42
C SER A 206 -11.64 12.60 -10.87
N THR A 207 -11.92 12.01 -12.03
CA THR A 207 -13.26 11.93 -12.62
C THR A 207 -14.22 11.08 -11.80
N GLN A 208 -13.69 10.20 -10.94
CA GLN A 208 -14.44 9.40 -9.98
C GLN A 208 -13.53 8.95 -8.84
N VAL A 209 -14.11 8.66 -7.68
CA VAL A 209 -13.42 7.98 -6.57
C VAL A 209 -14.12 6.65 -6.32
N THR A 210 -13.38 5.56 -6.40
CA THR A 210 -13.90 4.22 -6.10
C THR A 210 -13.43 3.77 -4.73
N LEU A 211 -14.36 3.39 -3.88
CA LEU A 211 -14.11 2.91 -2.52
C LEU A 211 -14.96 1.68 -2.22
N TRP A 212 -14.63 1.00 -1.13
CA TRP A 212 -15.38 -0.13 -0.61
C TRP A 212 -15.94 0.19 0.76
N ILE A 213 -17.24 0.03 0.94
CA ILE A 213 -17.87 -0.01 2.26
C ILE A 213 -17.76 -1.44 2.76
N ILE A 214 -17.02 -1.68 3.83
CA ILE A 214 -16.75 -3.01 4.37
C ILE A 214 -17.39 -3.15 5.74
N GLY A 215 -18.15 -4.22 5.92
CA GLY A 215 -18.62 -4.72 7.21
C GLY A 215 -17.96 -6.04 7.58
N SER A 216 -18.41 -6.66 8.68
CA SER A 216 -17.83 -7.91 9.18
C SER A 216 -18.06 -9.12 8.27
N SER A 217 -19.16 -9.15 7.51
CA SER A 217 -19.57 -10.28 6.68
C SER A 217 -19.84 -9.94 5.21
N ALA A 218 -19.91 -8.65 4.87
CA ALA A 218 -20.25 -8.16 3.54
C ALA A 218 -19.43 -6.92 3.19
N GLY A 219 -19.34 -6.62 1.91
CA GLY A 219 -18.72 -5.39 1.44
C GLY A 219 -19.24 -5.01 0.07
N GLU A 220 -19.42 -3.73 -0.15
CA GLU A 220 -19.96 -3.17 -1.38
C GLU A 220 -19.02 -2.12 -1.96
N ARG A 221 -18.99 -2.03 -3.29
CA ARG A 221 -18.20 -1.02 -3.99
C ARG A 221 -19.05 0.22 -4.23
N LEU A 222 -18.60 1.37 -3.74
CA LEU A 222 -19.20 2.68 -3.98
C LEU A 222 -18.34 3.47 -4.96
N VAL A 223 -18.98 4.12 -5.92
CA VAL A 223 -18.34 5.05 -6.85
C VAL A 223 -18.89 6.44 -6.56
N LEU A 224 -18.02 7.33 -6.11
CA LEU A 224 -18.34 8.76 -5.99
C LEU A 224 -18.04 9.44 -7.32
N PRO A 225 -18.91 10.37 -7.76
CA PRO A 225 -18.64 11.19 -8.93
C PRO A 225 -17.44 12.10 -8.69
N SER A 226 -17.00 12.78 -9.76
CA SER A 226 -15.95 13.79 -9.66
C SER A 226 -16.24 14.80 -8.54
N LEU A 227 -15.26 14.98 -7.64
CA LEU A 227 -15.35 15.95 -6.57
C LEU A 227 -14.86 17.35 -7.03
N SER A 228 -14.40 17.50 -8.27
CA SER A 228 -14.04 18.80 -8.84
C SER A 228 -15.25 19.65 -9.26
N SER A 229 -16.42 19.04 -9.46
CA SER A 229 -17.66 19.72 -9.91
C SER A 229 -18.52 20.26 -8.77
N VAL A 230 -17.93 20.45 -7.59
CA VAL A 230 -18.66 20.59 -6.33
C VAL A 230 -18.81 22.07 -5.98
N CYS A 231 -20.03 22.58 -6.16
CA CYS A 231 -20.40 23.92 -5.70
C CYS A 231 -20.56 23.93 -4.18
N VAL A 232 -19.79 24.79 -3.52
CA VAL A 232 -19.89 25.07 -2.09
C VAL A 232 -21.09 25.99 -1.85
N ARG A 233 -22.09 25.55 -1.07
CA ARG A 233 -23.17 26.42 -0.59
C ARG A 233 -22.79 26.93 0.79
N GLU A 234 -22.47 28.22 0.89
CA GLU A 234 -22.15 28.88 2.16
C GLU A 234 -23.44 29.10 2.96
N SER A 235 -23.53 28.51 4.16
CA SER A 235 -24.55 28.87 5.14
C SER A 235 -23.95 29.95 6.05
N ARG A 236 -24.70 31.03 6.28
CA ARG A 236 -24.24 32.18 7.06
C ARG A 236 -24.26 31.97 8.58
N GLU A 237 -24.55 30.76 9.07
CA GLU A 237 -24.83 30.56 10.50
C GLU A 237 -23.84 29.62 11.22
N SER A 238 -22.71 29.24 10.61
CA SER A 238 -21.66 28.51 11.35
C SER A 238 -20.30 28.66 10.68
N GLU A 239 -19.23 28.83 11.46
CA GLU A 239 -17.82 28.91 11.00
C GLU A 239 -17.27 27.62 10.32
N SER A 240 -18.14 26.70 9.91
CA SER A 240 -17.76 25.46 9.23
C SER A 240 -18.47 25.36 7.89
N THR A 241 -17.75 25.63 6.80
CA THR A 241 -18.23 25.39 5.43
C THR A 241 -18.46 23.89 5.23
N TRP A 242 -19.72 23.47 5.06
CA TRP A 242 -20.06 22.08 4.75
C TRP A 242 -20.42 21.91 3.27
N ILE A 243 -20.12 20.74 2.73
CA ILE A 243 -20.59 20.30 1.42
C ILE A 243 -21.37 19.01 1.68
N CYS A 244 -22.65 18.99 1.32
CA CYS A 244 -23.48 17.80 1.45
C CYS A 244 -23.52 17.05 0.11
N TYR A 245 -23.15 15.78 0.14
CA TYR A 245 -23.51 14.83 -0.90
C TYR A 245 -24.70 14.04 -0.35
N VAL A 246 -25.75 13.84 -1.14
CA VAL A 246 -26.85 12.95 -0.78
C VAL A 246 -26.67 11.68 -1.62
N LEU A 247 -26.17 10.63 -0.99
CA LEU A 247 -26.12 9.30 -1.60
C LEU A 247 -27.44 8.59 -1.28
N GLY A 248 -28.37 8.59 -2.23
CA GLY A 248 -29.62 7.82 -2.18
C GLY A 248 -29.47 6.46 -2.88
N GLU A 249 -30.35 5.50 -2.55
CA GLU A 249 -30.38 4.20 -3.25
C GLU A 249 -30.60 4.39 -4.76
N PRO A 250 -29.93 3.58 -5.62
CA PRO A 250 -29.92 3.80 -7.05
C PRO A 250 -31.27 3.38 -7.65
N SER A 251 -32.23 4.30 -7.67
CA SER A 251 -33.40 4.15 -8.54
C SER A 251 -33.02 4.63 -9.94
N GLY A 252 -32.60 3.70 -10.79
CA GLY A 252 -32.63 3.79 -12.25
C GLY A 252 -31.87 4.95 -12.89
N LEU A 253 -30.55 4.82 -13.05
CA LEU A 253 -29.80 5.57 -14.06
C LEU A 253 -29.36 4.62 -15.17
N HIS A 254 -30.17 4.57 -16.22
CA HIS A 254 -29.81 4.03 -17.52
C HIS A 254 -28.73 4.94 -18.11
N ILE A 255 -27.45 4.56 -18.00
CA ILE A 255 -26.39 5.19 -18.79
C ILE A 255 -26.22 4.36 -20.06
N SER A 256 -26.79 4.87 -21.15
CA SER A 256 -26.62 4.32 -22.50
C SER A 256 -25.15 4.49 -22.96
N PRO A 257 -24.51 3.45 -23.52
CA PRO A 257 -23.13 3.53 -23.99
C PRO A 257 -23.09 3.86 -25.49
N HIS A 258 -23.16 5.13 -25.88
CA HIS A 258 -22.77 5.52 -27.25
C HIS A 258 -22.18 6.93 -27.35
N SER A 259 -20.86 6.96 -27.53
CA SER A 259 -20.08 7.75 -28.51
C SER A 259 -18.79 8.29 -27.87
N ALA A 260 -17.73 7.50 -27.99
CA ALA A 260 -16.39 8.00 -27.88
C ALA A 260 -16.08 8.80 -29.15
N LYS A 261 -16.14 10.13 -29.06
CA LYS A 261 -15.35 11.02 -29.92
C LYS A 261 -14.66 12.04 -29.02
N ASN A 262 -13.38 11.78 -28.79
CA ASN A 262 -12.47 12.68 -28.11
C ASN A 262 -12.01 13.75 -29.10
N ASP A 263 -12.66 14.91 -29.07
CA ASP A 263 -12.14 16.12 -29.71
C ASP A 263 -11.77 17.13 -28.63
N PHE A 264 -10.57 16.99 -28.07
CA PHE A 264 -9.89 18.07 -27.35
C PHE A 264 -8.42 18.11 -27.79
N ALA A 265 -8.20 18.72 -28.95
CA ALA A 265 -6.91 19.26 -29.35
C ALA A 265 -6.98 20.78 -29.17
N GLY A 266 -6.22 21.30 -28.20
CA GLY A 266 -6.11 22.71 -27.89
C GLY A 266 -5.15 22.90 -26.73
N GLY A 267 -3.86 22.97 -27.05
CA GLY A 267 -2.76 23.04 -26.10
C GLY A 267 -2.85 24.24 -25.17
N ALA A 268 -3.15 23.96 -23.91
CA ALA A 268 -2.60 24.69 -22.79
C ALA A 268 -1.99 23.63 -21.87
N ASP A 269 -0.72 23.78 -21.49
CA ASP A 269 -0.07 22.97 -20.47
C ASP A 269 -0.79 23.20 -19.13
N TYR A 270 -1.91 22.51 -18.94
CA TYR A 270 -2.53 22.35 -17.64
C TYR A 270 -1.64 21.39 -16.87
N ILE A 271 -0.78 21.91 -16.00
CA ILE A 271 -0.29 21.13 -14.87
C ILE A 271 -1.53 20.89 -14.00
N PRO A 272 -2.14 19.69 -13.97
CA PRO A 272 -3.31 19.48 -13.15
C PRO A 272 -2.87 19.72 -11.71
N PHE A 273 -3.47 20.74 -11.08
CA PHE A 273 -3.27 21.00 -9.66
C PHE A 273 -3.58 19.70 -8.91
N LYS A 274 -2.55 19.04 -8.37
CA LYS A 274 -2.72 17.86 -7.52
C LYS A 274 -3.25 18.31 -6.16
N VAL A 275 -4.51 18.74 -6.13
CA VAL A 275 -5.20 19.04 -4.89
C VAL A 275 -5.70 17.72 -4.32
N ARG A 276 -5.07 17.32 -3.21
CA ARG A 276 -5.55 16.24 -2.37
C ARG A 276 -6.40 16.82 -1.26
N ALA A 277 -7.62 16.32 -1.13
CA ALA A 277 -8.47 16.63 0.00
C ALA A 277 -8.48 15.45 0.97
N LEU A 278 -8.41 15.76 2.26
CA LEU A 278 -8.72 14.83 3.32
C LEU A 278 -10.22 14.94 3.59
N VAL A 279 -10.94 13.85 3.39
CA VAL A 279 -12.40 13.80 3.51
C VAL A 279 -12.84 12.70 4.49
N GLN A 280 -14.07 12.77 4.97
CA GLN A 280 -14.68 11.73 5.81
C GLN A 280 -16.18 11.66 5.60
N PHE A 281 -16.77 10.47 5.76
CA PHE A 281 -18.22 10.32 5.79
C PHE A 281 -18.78 10.64 7.18
N GLU A 282 -19.92 11.29 7.23
CA GLU A 282 -20.67 11.63 8.43
C GLU A 282 -22.15 11.32 8.27
N ARG A 283 -22.84 11.15 9.40
CA ARG A 283 -24.31 11.10 9.40
C ARG A 283 -24.85 12.49 9.16
N SER A 284 -25.86 12.62 8.31
CA SER A 284 -26.52 13.92 8.16
C SER A 284 -27.32 14.28 9.41
N THR A 285 -27.16 15.51 9.87
CA THR A 285 -27.93 16.09 10.99
C THR A 285 -29.09 16.98 10.51
N LEU A 286 -29.29 17.09 9.19
CA LEU A 286 -30.33 17.95 8.63
C LEU A 286 -31.72 17.35 8.90
N PRO A 287 -32.71 18.16 9.34
CA PRO A 287 -34.06 17.67 9.64
C PRO A 287 -34.73 16.94 8.46
N GLU A 288 -34.48 17.39 7.23
CA GLU A 288 -34.98 16.80 5.99
C GLU A 288 -34.44 15.37 5.71
N HIS A 289 -33.31 15.01 6.32
CA HIS A 289 -32.73 13.66 6.21
C HIS A 289 -33.13 12.75 7.38
N LYS A 290 -34.00 13.22 8.28
CA LYS A 290 -34.47 12.40 9.40
C LYS A 290 -35.25 11.19 8.87
N GLY A 291 -34.82 10.00 9.26
CA GLY A 291 -35.44 8.74 8.82
C GLY A 291 -34.94 8.23 7.47
N THR A 292 -34.01 8.93 6.80
CA THR A 292 -33.36 8.45 5.58
C THR A 292 -31.97 7.86 5.88
N ARG A 293 -31.40 7.14 4.90
CA ARG A 293 -30.01 6.64 4.95
C ARG A 293 -29.02 7.63 4.31
N THR A 294 -29.21 8.92 4.54
CA THR A 294 -28.34 9.95 3.94
C THR A 294 -27.03 10.09 4.71
N VAL A 295 -25.92 10.04 3.97
CA VAL A 295 -24.56 10.26 4.48
C VAL A 295 -23.95 11.49 3.82
N VAL A 296 -23.22 12.30 4.59
CA VAL A 296 -22.53 13.51 4.11
C VAL A 296 -21.04 13.21 3.96
N LEU A 297 -20.40 13.71 2.89
CA LEU A 297 -18.95 13.66 2.75
C LEU A 297 -18.36 15.04 3.11
N ARG A 298 -17.70 15.13 4.26
CA ARG A 298 -17.06 16.37 4.74
C ARG A 298 -15.63 16.46 4.21
N ILE A 299 -15.26 17.63 3.70
CA ILE A 299 -13.85 18.00 3.48
C ILE A 299 -13.27 18.52 4.80
N VAL A 300 -12.32 17.80 5.36
CA VAL A 300 -11.67 18.12 6.64
C VAL A 300 -10.49 19.07 6.43
N ASN A 301 -9.71 18.84 5.38
CA ASN A 301 -8.60 19.71 5.01
C ASN A 301 -8.31 19.56 3.51
N SER A 302 -7.77 20.61 2.88
CA SER A 302 -7.27 20.56 1.51
C SER A 302 -5.83 21.04 1.48
N TRP A 303 -4.96 20.24 0.86
CA TRP A 303 -3.56 20.61 0.70
C TRP A 303 -3.37 21.17 -0.72
N GLN A 304 -2.98 22.44 -0.79
CA GLN A 304 -2.41 23.02 -2.00
C GLN A 304 -0.90 22.82 -1.92
N ASN A 305 -0.31 22.07 -2.86
CA ASN A 305 1.13 22.13 -3.03
C ASN A 305 1.47 23.53 -3.55
N GLN A 306 1.95 24.41 -2.66
CA GLN A 306 2.63 25.64 -3.03
C GLN A 306 3.96 25.27 -3.70
N THR A 307 3.92 25.08 -5.00
CA THR A 307 5.14 25.15 -5.83
C THR A 307 4.79 25.83 -7.15
N ALA A 308 4.41 27.10 -7.03
CA ALA A 308 4.46 28.08 -8.10
C ALA A 308 4.68 29.46 -7.44
N LEU A 309 5.93 29.77 -7.11
CA LEU A 309 6.35 31.14 -6.88
C LEU A 309 6.26 31.89 -8.21
N MET A 310 5.23 32.72 -8.38
CA MET A 310 5.36 33.95 -9.14
C MET A 310 4.56 35.04 -8.42
N THR A 311 5.31 35.99 -7.90
CA THR A 311 4.87 37.25 -7.31
C THR A 311 3.91 38.02 -8.21
N ARG A 312 2.70 38.31 -7.71
CA ARG A 312 1.99 39.56 -7.99
C ARG A 312 1.39 40.07 -6.68
N PRO A 313 1.65 41.33 -6.28
CA PRO A 313 1.18 41.88 -5.02
C PRO A 313 -0.30 42.29 -5.14
N GLY A 314 -1.07 42.00 -4.09
CA GLY A 314 -2.38 42.59 -3.87
C GLY A 314 -3.56 41.78 -4.40
N CYS A 315 -4.07 40.86 -3.60
CA CYS A 315 -5.51 40.58 -3.59
C CYS A 315 -5.94 40.08 -2.22
N ARG A 316 -6.43 41.01 -1.36
CA ARG A 316 -7.30 40.67 -0.24
C ARG A 316 -8.72 40.59 -0.79
N LYS A 317 -9.47 39.55 -0.35
CA LYS A 317 -10.92 39.30 -0.47
C LYS A 317 -11.32 38.21 -1.48
N CYS A 318 -11.75 37.07 -0.96
CA CYS A 318 -12.64 36.13 -1.64
C CYS A 318 -14.02 36.76 -1.81
N ARG A 319 -14.61 36.67 -3.02
CA ARG A 319 -15.99 37.04 -3.32
C ARG A 319 -16.70 35.86 -4.00
N THR A 320 -17.88 35.55 -3.48
CA THR A 320 -18.86 34.58 -3.98
C THR A 320 -19.66 35.18 -5.15
N MET A 321 -20.04 34.37 -6.14
CA MET A 321 -21.13 34.69 -7.07
C MET A 321 -22.01 33.47 -7.36
N ALA A 322 -23.30 33.76 -7.47
CA ALA A 322 -24.46 32.87 -7.63
C ALA A 322 -24.52 32.17 -9.00
N TRP A 323 -25.48 31.27 -9.22
CA TRP A 323 -26.61 31.48 -10.14
C TRP A 323 -27.71 30.42 -9.96
N ILE A 324 -28.95 30.92 -10.08
CA ILE A 324 -30.33 30.37 -10.11
C ILE A 324 -30.56 28.91 -9.71
#